data_AF-A0A435UP95-F1
#
_entry.id   AF-A0A435UP95-F1
#
_cell.length_a   1.000
_cell.length_b   1.000
_cell.length_c   1.000
_cell.angle_alpha   90.00
_cell.angle_beta   90.00
_cell.angle_gamma   90.00
#
_symmetry.space_group_name_H-M   'P 1'
#
loop_
_entity.id
_entity.type
_entity.pdbx_description
1 polymer ?
#
loop_
_entity_poly.entity_id
_entity_poly.type
_entity_poly.pdbx_seq_one_letter_code
_entity_poly.pdbx_strand_id
1 'polypeptide(L)'
;MGIPRHRAYIGPAFLSYGFRPFFFLGSLYAALSILLWLPVYAGELDAHSVFVPVDWHIHEMLFGYLPAIVTGFLLTAIPNWTGRLPVQGLPLLALVVLWLAGRAAVFFSTDIGWEAAAVIDGSFLLAVAAAAAREIVAGRNWRNLKVLLPLGVLAGANGAFHIEAPSRH
;
A
#
# COMPACT_ATOMS: atom_id res chain seq x y z
N MET A 1 11.20 -31.60 -4.04
CA MET A 1 11.27 -30.26 -4.64
C MET A 1 10.20 -30.19 -5.71
N GLY A 2 8.99 -29.73 -5.37
CA GLY A 2 7.86 -29.70 -6.30
C GLY A 2 7.99 -28.49 -7.22
N ILE A 3 8.05 -28.71 -8.53
CA ILE A 3 8.02 -27.64 -9.54
C ILE A 3 6.72 -26.86 -9.30
N PRO A 4 6.76 -25.57 -8.92
CA PRO A 4 5.55 -24.78 -8.79
C PRO A 4 4.89 -24.68 -10.17
N ARG A 5 3.80 -25.41 -10.36
CA ARG A 5 2.98 -25.28 -11.58
C ARG A 5 2.21 -23.98 -11.48
N HIS A 6 2.83 -22.89 -11.89
CA HIS A 6 2.13 -21.64 -12.15
C HIS A 6 1.00 -21.95 -13.14
N ARG A 7 -0.25 -21.63 -12.77
CA ARG A 7 -1.33 -21.60 -13.76
C ARG A 7 -0.89 -20.60 -14.83
N ALA A 8 -0.90 -21.00 -16.10
CA ALA A 8 -0.55 -20.09 -17.19
C ALA A 8 -1.49 -18.87 -17.13
N TYR A 9 -0.95 -17.73 -16.71
CA TYR A 9 -1.69 -16.49 -16.66
C TYR A 9 -1.68 -15.87 -18.05
N ILE A 10 -2.85 -15.73 -18.65
CA ILE A 10 -3.04 -15.26 -20.04
C ILE A 10 -3.32 -13.75 -20.08
N GLY A 11 -3.34 -13.06 -18.92
CA GLY A 11 -3.58 -11.62 -18.84
C GLY A 11 -2.32 -10.76 -18.93
N PRO A 12 -2.44 -9.42 -18.73
CA PRO A 12 -1.33 -8.49 -18.86
C PRO A 12 -0.15 -8.85 -17.94
N ALA A 13 1.06 -8.92 -18.49
CA ALA A 13 2.26 -9.29 -17.74
C ALA A 13 2.46 -8.48 -16.45
N PHE A 14 2.00 -7.23 -16.42
CA PHE A 14 2.04 -6.38 -15.24
C PHE A 14 1.25 -6.93 -14.04
N LEU A 15 0.17 -7.68 -14.26
CA LEU A 15 -0.70 -8.25 -13.21
C LEU A 15 -0.44 -9.74 -12.95
N SER A 16 0.67 -10.29 -13.44
CA SER A 16 0.97 -11.72 -13.27
C SER A 16 1.56 -12.05 -11.90
N TYR A 17 2.23 -11.08 -11.24
CA TYR A 17 2.84 -11.24 -9.93
C TYR A 17 2.77 -9.93 -9.15
N GLY A 18 2.51 -10.02 -7.84
CA GLY A 18 2.37 -8.85 -6.98
C GLY A 18 3.61 -7.95 -6.90
N PHE A 19 4.83 -8.48 -6.99
CA PHE A 19 6.02 -7.61 -6.99
C PHE A 19 6.08 -6.67 -8.19
N ARG A 20 5.55 -7.07 -9.36
CA ARG A 20 5.65 -6.29 -10.60
C ARG A 20 4.99 -4.93 -10.50
N PRO A 21 3.69 -4.81 -10.18
CA PRO A 21 3.05 -3.51 -10.08
C PRO A 21 3.53 -2.75 -8.87
N PHE A 22 3.68 -3.40 -7.71
CA PHE A 22 3.99 -2.70 -6.46
C PHE A 22 5.42 -2.18 -6.37
N PHE A 23 6.42 -2.91 -6.88
CA PHE A 23 7.79 -2.36 -6.93
C PHE A 23 7.92 -1.28 -8.00
N PHE A 24 7.29 -1.48 -9.17
CA PHE A 24 7.34 -0.46 -10.22
C PHE A 24 6.65 0.84 -9.78
N LEU A 25 5.38 0.73 -9.38
CA LEU A 25 4.59 1.89 -8.94
C LEU A 25 5.13 2.48 -7.65
N GLY A 26 5.56 1.66 -6.68
CA GLY A 26 6.16 2.16 -5.44
C GLY A 26 7.42 2.99 -5.70
N SER A 27 8.35 2.49 -6.50
CA SER A 27 9.58 3.23 -6.85
C SER A 27 9.28 4.48 -7.67
N LEU A 28 8.37 4.39 -8.65
CA LEU A 28 7.94 5.55 -9.43
C LEU A 28 7.30 6.61 -8.52
N TYR A 29 6.45 6.18 -7.60
CA TYR A 29 5.77 7.05 -6.67
C TYR A 29 6.71 7.71 -5.68
N ALA A 30 7.72 7.00 -5.16
CA ALA A 30 8.75 7.61 -4.33
C ALA A 30 9.48 8.74 -5.07
N ALA A 31 9.88 8.50 -6.32
CA ALA A 31 10.51 9.52 -7.14
C ALA A 31 9.60 10.74 -7.38
N LEU A 32 8.34 10.50 -7.77
CA LEU A 32 7.36 11.57 -8.00
C LEU A 32 7.02 12.33 -6.71
N SER A 33 6.88 11.64 -5.58
CA SER A 33 6.57 12.25 -4.29
C SER A 33 7.71 13.18 -3.84
N ILE A 34 8.97 12.80 -4.02
CA ILE A 34 10.11 13.68 -3.74
C ILE A 34 10.11 14.90 -4.66
N LEU A 35 9.87 14.70 -5.97
CA LEU A 35 9.82 15.80 -6.94
C LEU A 35 8.68 16.78 -6.69
N LEU A 36 7.52 16.29 -6.26
CA LEU A 36 6.37 17.12 -5.88
C LEU A 36 6.58 17.80 -4.53
N TRP A 37 7.24 17.14 -3.58
CA TRP A 37 7.44 17.68 -2.25
C TRP A 37 8.33 18.93 -2.24
N LEU A 38 9.40 18.97 -3.03
CA LEU A 38 10.33 20.12 -3.05
C LEU A 38 9.64 21.48 -3.32
N PRO A 39 8.88 21.65 -4.41
CA PRO A 39 8.17 22.91 -4.67
C PRO A 39 7.04 23.18 -3.65
N VAL A 40 6.37 22.14 -3.15
CA VAL A 40 5.36 22.30 -2.08
C VAL A 40 6.00 22.80 -0.79
N TYR A 41 7.15 22.26 -0.42
CA TYR A 41 7.91 22.68 0.75
C TYR A 41 8.48 24.10 0.60
N ALA A 42 8.87 24.48 -0.62
CA ALA A 42 9.34 25.83 -0.94
C ALA A 42 8.20 26.88 -1.00
N GLY A 43 6.93 26.46 -0.96
CA GLY A 43 5.78 27.35 -1.11
C GLY A 43 5.53 27.78 -2.56
N GLU A 44 6.11 27.09 -3.54
CA GLU A 44 5.91 27.35 -4.97
C GLU A 44 4.66 26.64 -5.51
N LEU A 45 4.20 25.58 -4.83
CA LEU A 45 2.99 24.84 -5.14
C LEU A 45 2.15 24.65 -3.88
N ASP A 46 0.85 24.88 -3.98
CA ASP A 46 -0.09 24.56 -2.91
C ASP A 46 -0.40 23.06 -2.91
N ALA A 47 -0.17 22.38 -1.79
CA ALA A 47 -0.67 21.03 -1.59
C ALA A 47 -2.14 21.07 -1.19
N HIS A 48 -2.98 20.32 -1.90
CA HIS A 48 -4.41 20.16 -1.62
C HIS A 48 -4.68 19.17 -0.47
N SER A 49 -3.77 19.12 0.49
CA SER A 49 -3.75 18.15 1.58
C SER A 49 -3.95 18.84 2.93
N VAL A 50 -4.65 18.18 3.86
CA VAL A 50 -4.80 18.65 5.25
C VAL A 50 -3.47 18.60 6.02
N PHE A 51 -2.50 17.85 5.52
CA PHE A 51 -1.16 17.77 6.08
C PHE A 51 -0.32 18.97 5.66
N VAL A 52 0.43 19.53 6.61
CA VAL A 52 1.52 20.47 6.28
C VAL A 52 2.57 19.78 5.40
N PRO A 53 3.33 20.51 4.55
CA PRO A 53 4.23 19.93 3.56
C PRO A 53 5.17 18.83 4.07
N VAL A 54 5.74 19.01 5.26
CA VAL A 54 6.64 18.02 5.89
C VAL A 54 5.88 16.76 6.30
N ASP A 55 4.72 16.91 6.95
CA ASP A 55 3.88 15.79 7.37
C ASP A 55 3.34 15.02 6.16
N TRP A 56 2.99 15.71 5.07
CA TRP A 56 2.60 15.06 3.82
C TRP A 56 3.73 14.17 3.29
N HIS A 57 4.96 14.66 3.22
CA HIS A 57 6.09 13.84 2.77
C HIS A 57 6.36 12.65 3.67
N ILE A 58 6.33 12.85 5.00
CA ILE A 58 6.47 11.76 5.97
C ILE A 58 5.39 10.70 5.73
N HIS A 59 4.14 11.12 5.55
CA HIS A 59 3.03 10.22 5.25
C HIS A 59 3.26 9.44 3.97
N GLU A 60 3.64 10.12 2.89
CA GLU A 60 3.84 9.50 1.59
C GLU A 60 4.98 8.48 1.59
N MET A 61 6.05 8.71 2.35
CA MET A 61 7.16 7.77 2.47
C MET A 61 6.81 6.56 3.36
N LEU A 62 6.14 6.79 4.50
CA LEU A 62 5.83 5.74 5.48
C LEU A 62 4.58 4.92 5.16
N PHE A 63 3.56 5.54 4.58
CA PHE A 63 2.25 4.93 4.37
C PHE A 63 1.87 4.82 2.89
N GLY A 64 2.59 5.50 1.99
CA GLY A 64 2.46 5.32 0.54
C GLY A 64 3.46 4.35 -0.03
N TYR A 65 4.72 4.76 -0.02
CA TYR A 65 5.84 4.01 -0.58
C TYR A 65 6.09 2.70 0.17
N LEU A 66 6.33 2.76 1.48
CA LEU A 66 6.70 1.58 2.25
C LEU A 66 5.64 0.45 2.17
N PRO A 67 4.33 0.71 2.30
CA PRO A 67 3.30 -0.31 2.11
C PRO A 67 3.26 -0.91 0.72
N ALA A 68 3.55 -0.14 -0.33
CA ALA A 68 3.66 -0.68 -1.69
C ALA A 68 4.79 -1.72 -1.74
N ILE A 69 5.99 -1.38 -1.26
CA ILE A 69 7.12 -2.31 -1.25
C ILE A 69 6.85 -3.53 -0.38
N VAL A 70 6.30 -3.34 0.83
CA VAL A 70 5.91 -4.46 1.70
C VAL A 70 4.90 -5.37 1.00
N THR A 71 3.90 -4.81 0.31
CA THR A 71 2.91 -5.60 -0.42
C THR A 71 3.53 -6.40 -1.56
N GLY A 72 4.40 -5.79 -2.36
CA GLY A 72 5.13 -6.48 -3.43
C GLY A 72 5.97 -7.65 -2.92
N PHE A 73 6.61 -7.47 -1.75
CA PHE A 73 7.35 -8.54 -1.07
C PHE A 73 6.40 -9.64 -0.55
N LEU A 74 5.34 -9.29 0.17
CA LEU A 74 4.42 -10.26 0.77
C LEU A 74 3.69 -11.10 -0.27
N LEU A 75 3.23 -10.49 -1.36
CA LEU A 75 2.57 -11.22 -2.45
C LEU A 75 3.52 -12.19 -3.19
N THR A 76 4.83 -12.05 -2.99
CA THR A 76 5.85 -12.98 -3.48
C THR A 76 6.20 -14.03 -2.43
N ALA A 77 6.34 -13.62 -1.17
CA ALA A 77 6.77 -14.47 -0.08
C ALA A 77 5.67 -15.45 0.39
N ILE A 78 4.42 -15.00 0.49
CA ILE A 78 3.30 -15.80 1.00
C ILE A 78 3.03 -17.05 0.15
N PRO A 79 2.99 -16.98 -1.20
CA PRO A 79 2.87 -18.17 -2.03
C PRO A 79 3.99 -19.19 -1.78
N ASN A 80 5.23 -18.71 -1.62
CA ASN A 80 6.38 -19.57 -1.32
C ASN A 80 6.27 -20.26 0.05
N TRP A 81 5.71 -19.57 1.05
CA TRP A 81 5.50 -20.13 2.39
C TRP A 81 4.33 -21.12 2.47
N THR A 82 3.28 -20.88 1.68
CA THR A 82 2.01 -21.60 1.79
C THR A 82 1.82 -22.67 0.72
N GLY A 83 2.65 -22.65 -0.34
CA GLY A 83 2.47 -23.50 -1.52
C GLY A 83 1.22 -23.17 -2.35
N ARG A 84 0.54 -22.07 -2.03
CA ARG A 84 -0.67 -21.62 -2.72
C ARG A 84 -0.31 -20.83 -3.97
N LEU A 85 -1.31 -20.66 -4.85
CA LEU A 85 -1.13 -19.86 -6.06
C LEU A 85 -0.96 -18.37 -5.69
N PRO A 86 -0.07 -17.64 -6.40
CA PRO A 86 0.10 -16.22 -6.18
C PRO A 86 -1.18 -15.44 -6.52
N VAL A 87 -1.37 -14.32 -5.80
CA VAL A 87 -2.42 -13.35 -6.12
C VAL A 87 -2.06 -12.67 -7.43
N GLN A 88 -2.94 -12.79 -8.42
CA GLN A 88 -2.73 -12.35 -9.80
C GLN A 88 -4.04 -11.93 -10.46
N GLY A 89 -3.98 -11.12 -11.51
CA GLY A 89 -5.18 -10.67 -12.25
C GLY A 89 -6.05 -9.69 -11.44
N LEU A 90 -7.37 -9.89 -11.45
CA LEU A 90 -8.33 -8.94 -10.87
C LEU A 90 -8.12 -8.65 -9.38
N PRO A 91 -7.87 -9.63 -8.48
CA PRO A 91 -7.57 -9.34 -7.08
C PRO A 91 -6.31 -8.49 -6.89
N LEU A 92 -5.30 -8.67 -7.74
CA LEU A 92 -4.09 -7.85 -7.71
C LEU A 92 -4.38 -6.42 -8.21
N LEU A 93 -5.15 -6.30 -9.29
CA LEU A 93 -5.59 -4.99 -9.79
C LEU A 93 -6.39 -4.22 -8.74
N ALA A 94 -7.27 -4.89 -8.01
CA ALA A 94 -8.05 -4.27 -6.94
C ALA A 94 -7.14 -3.66 -5.86
N LEU A 95 -6.08 -4.38 -5.43
CA LEU A 95 -5.11 -3.83 -4.48
C LEU A 95 -4.33 -2.64 -5.05
N VAL A 96 -3.96 -2.67 -6.33
CA VAL A 96 -3.28 -1.55 -7.00
C VAL A 96 -4.17 -0.31 -7.08
N VAL A 97 -5.43 -0.48 -7.49
CA VAL A 97 -6.40 0.62 -7.57
C VAL A 97 -6.67 1.19 -6.19
N LEU A 98 -6.81 0.34 -5.17
CA LEU A 98 -7.03 0.78 -3.79
C LEU A 98 -5.85 1.60 -3.26
N TRP A 99 -4.62 1.16 -3.55
CA TRP A 99 -3.42 1.90 -3.20
C TRP A 99 -3.35 3.27 -3.91
N LEU A 100 -3.59 3.31 -5.22
CA LEU A 100 -3.63 4.56 -5.99
C LEU A 100 -4.73 5.51 -5.48
N ALA A 101 -5.89 4.98 -5.15
CA ALA A 101 -6.99 5.75 -4.55
C ALA A 101 -6.58 6.37 -3.22
N GLY A 102 -5.85 5.64 -2.36
CA GLY A 102 -5.29 6.19 -1.13
C GLY A 102 -4.36 7.37 -1.37
N ARG A 103 -3.45 7.26 -2.35
CA ARG A 103 -2.52 8.35 -2.70
C ARG A 103 -3.25 9.60 -3.19
N ALA A 104 -4.24 9.42 -4.07
CA ALA A 104 -5.07 10.52 -4.53
C ALA A 104 -5.88 11.14 -3.38
N ALA A 105 -6.45 10.31 -2.50
CA ALA A 105 -7.25 10.76 -1.37
C ALA A 105 -6.43 11.58 -0.36
N VAL A 106 -5.17 11.19 -0.10
CA VAL A 106 -4.26 11.97 0.74
C VAL A 106 -3.92 13.31 0.09
N PHE A 107 -3.58 13.30 -1.21
CA PHE A 107 -3.21 14.51 -1.94
C PHE A 107 -4.35 15.54 -2.03
N PHE A 108 -5.61 15.09 -2.12
CA PHE A 108 -6.82 15.94 -2.17
C PHE A 108 -7.60 15.95 -0.85
N SER A 109 -6.95 15.64 0.27
CA SER A 109 -7.64 15.48 1.56
C SER A 109 -8.30 16.76 2.07
N THR A 110 -7.87 17.94 1.62
CA THR A 110 -8.55 19.21 1.91
C THR A 110 -9.92 19.29 1.23
N ASP A 111 -10.06 18.71 0.04
CA ASP A 111 -11.28 18.77 -0.77
C ASP A 111 -12.31 17.73 -0.34
N ILE A 112 -11.86 16.52 0.00
CA ILE A 112 -12.73 15.39 0.37
C ILE A 112 -12.93 15.24 1.89
N GLY A 113 -12.14 15.94 2.69
CA GLY A 113 -12.10 15.83 4.15
C GLY A 113 -11.14 14.73 4.65
N TRP A 114 -10.54 14.99 5.82
CA TRP A 114 -9.54 14.09 6.42
C TRP A 114 -10.11 12.69 6.74
N GLU A 115 -11.39 12.59 7.12
CA GLU A 115 -12.05 11.32 7.45
C GLU A 115 -12.14 10.40 6.22
N ALA A 116 -12.57 10.96 5.08
CA ALA A 116 -12.66 10.23 3.83
C ALA A 116 -11.27 9.80 3.35
N ALA A 117 -10.29 10.71 3.43
CA ALA A 117 -8.90 10.39 3.13
C ALA A 117 -8.36 9.25 4.00
N ALA A 118 -8.59 9.29 5.31
CA ALA A 118 -8.15 8.26 6.26
C ALA A 118 -8.75 6.88 5.95
N VAL A 119 -10.05 6.84 5.64
CA VAL A 119 -10.74 5.57 5.32
C VAL A 119 -10.24 4.99 4.00
N ILE A 120 -10.16 5.81 2.94
CA ILE A 120 -9.70 5.34 1.63
C ILE A 120 -8.25 4.88 1.71
N ASP A 121 -7.39 5.68 2.34
CA ASP A 121 -5.97 5.37 2.49
C ASP A 121 -5.71 4.13 3.37
N GLY A 122 -6.34 4.09 4.55
CA GLY A 122 -6.21 2.96 5.47
C GLY A 122 -6.76 1.64 4.91
N SER A 123 -7.74 1.69 4.02
CA SER A 123 -8.36 0.50 3.42
C SER A 123 -7.35 -0.39 2.69
N PHE A 124 -6.30 0.18 2.11
CA PHE A 124 -5.25 -0.57 1.41
C PHE A 124 -4.51 -1.52 2.37
N LEU A 125 -4.02 -1.02 3.50
CA LEU A 125 -3.30 -1.82 4.48
C LEU A 125 -4.20 -2.92 5.08
N LEU A 126 -5.48 -2.61 5.32
CA LEU A 126 -6.46 -3.58 5.78
C LEU A 126 -6.72 -4.67 4.74
N ALA A 127 -6.84 -4.31 3.45
CA ALA A 127 -7.03 -5.26 2.37
C ALA A 127 -5.81 -6.17 2.19
N VAL A 128 -4.59 -5.63 2.29
CA VAL A 128 -3.35 -6.42 2.25
C VAL A 128 -3.26 -7.36 3.45
N ALA A 129 -3.57 -6.89 4.65
CA ALA A 129 -3.58 -7.72 5.86
C ALA A 129 -4.62 -8.85 5.75
N ALA A 130 -5.83 -8.56 5.25
CA ALA A 130 -6.87 -9.56 5.03
C ALA A 130 -6.46 -10.60 3.98
N ALA A 131 -5.89 -10.16 2.85
CA ALA A 131 -5.37 -11.04 1.82
C ALA A 131 -4.26 -11.95 2.35
N ALA A 132 -3.31 -11.38 3.10
CA ALA A 132 -2.21 -12.12 3.71
C ALA A 132 -2.73 -13.13 4.75
N ALA A 133 -3.62 -12.71 5.65
CA ALA A 133 -4.22 -13.57 6.66
C ALA A 133 -4.95 -14.75 6.01
N ARG A 134 -5.81 -14.48 5.02
CA ARG A 134 -6.55 -15.50 4.29
C ARG A 134 -5.63 -16.54 3.66
N GLU A 135 -4.59 -16.13 2.93
CA GLU A 135 -3.68 -17.06 2.27
C GLU A 135 -2.83 -17.86 3.26
N ILE A 136 -2.35 -17.23 4.34
CA ILE A 136 -1.54 -17.89 5.38
C ILE A 136 -2.37 -18.91 6.17
N VAL A 137 -3.59 -18.54 6.58
CA VAL A 137 -4.51 -19.45 7.30
C VAL A 137 -4.93 -20.59 6.38
N ALA A 138 -5.29 -20.31 5.14
CA ALA A 138 -5.68 -21.34 4.17
C ALA A 138 -4.49 -22.25 3.79
N GLY A 139 -3.26 -21.76 3.88
CA GLY A 139 -2.03 -22.55 3.75
C GLY A 139 -1.59 -23.24 5.05
N ARG A 140 -2.33 -23.06 6.16
CA ARG A 140 -2.02 -23.58 7.51
C ARG A 140 -0.59 -23.23 7.98
N ASN A 141 -0.02 -22.13 7.51
CA ASN A 141 1.33 -21.69 7.88
C ASN A 141 1.30 -20.74 9.07
N TRP A 142 0.95 -21.26 10.25
CA TRP A 142 0.79 -20.48 11.49
C TRP A 142 2.05 -19.72 11.89
N ARG A 143 3.24 -20.27 11.59
CA ARG A 143 4.53 -19.64 11.89
C ARG A 143 4.67 -18.27 11.24
N ASN A 144 4.08 -18.07 10.07
CA ASN A 144 4.20 -16.83 9.30
C ASN A 144 3.04 -15.84 9.54
N LEU A 145 2.04 -16.18 10.35
CA LEU A 145 0.98 -15.22 10.73
C LEU A 145 1.52 -13.99 11.45
N LYS A 146 2.67 -14.10 12.11
CA LYS A 146 3.35 -12.98 12.76
C LYS A 146 3.61 -11.79 11.81
N VAL A 147 3.60 -12.00 10.50
CA VAL A 147 3.72 -10.91 9.51
C VAL A 147 2.54 -9.94 9.54
N LEU A 148 1.40 -10.34 10.11
CA LEU A 148 0.26 -9.45 10.32
C LEU A 148 0.53 -8.43 11.44
N LEU A 149 1.47 -8.69 12.35
CA LEU A 149 1.83 -7.75 13.42
C LEU A 149 2.39 -6.44 12.86
N PRO A 150 3.47 -6.43 12.04
CA PRO A 150 3.97 -5.19 11.47
C PRO A 150 2.96 -4.52 10.53
N LEU A 151 2.11 -5.27 9.81
CA LEU A 151 1.03 -4.68 9.03
C LEU A 151 -0.03 -3.98 9.91
N GLY A 152 -0.40 -4.60 11.02
CA GLY A 152 -1.34 -4.02 11.98
C GLY A 152 -0.77 -2.78 12.65
N VAL A 153 0.52 -2.80 13.02
CA VAL A 153 1.23 -1.62 13.53
C VAL A 153 1.24 -0.50 12.48
N LEU A 154 1.55 -0.82 11.22
CA LEU A 154 1.58 0.16 10.14
C LEU A 154 0.19 0.75 9.86
N ALA A 155 -0.86 -0.08 9.89
CA ALA A 155 -2.24 0.38 9.74
C ALA A 155 -2.70 1.26 10.91
N GLY A 156 -2.38 0.87 12.15
CA GLY A 156 -2.68 1.66 13.34
C GLY A 156 -1.92 2.99 13.35
N ALA A 157 -0.65 2.98 12.98
CA ALA A 157 0.17 4.18 12.85
C ALA A 157 -0.37 5.12 11.76
N ASN A 158 -0.83 4.57 10.62
CA ASN A 158 -1.45 5.37 9.57
C ASN A 158 -2.74 6.05 10.08
N GLY A 159 -3.61 5.29 10.75
CA GLY A 159 -4.83 5.83 11.34
C GLY A 159 -4.55 6.93 12.37
N ALA A 160 -3.57 6.71 13.25
CA ALA A 160 -3.14 7.73 14.22
C ALA A 160 -2.63 9.01 13.53
N PHE A 161 -1.86 8.86 12.44
CA PHE A 161 -1.34 9.99 11.68
C PHE A 161 -2.47 10.83 11.07
N HIS A 162 -3.50 10.20 10.52
CA HIS A 162 -4.68 10.89 10.00
C HIS A 162 -5.50 11.58 11.10
N ILE A 163 -5.63 10.97 12.29
CA ILE A 163 -6.37 11.55 13.43
C ILE A 163 -5.62 12.76 14.02
N GLU A 164 -4.30 12.75 13.98
CA GLU A 164 -3.49 13.86 14.49
C GLU A 164 -3.52 15.08 13.55
N ALA A 165 -3.72 14.88 12.25
CA ALA A 165 -3.66 15.95 11.24
C ALA A 165 -4.54 17.18 11.55
N PRO A 166 -5.83 17.03 11.93
CA PRO A 166 -6.69 18.17 12.26
C PRO A 166 -6.29 18.91 13.55
N SER A 167 -5.52 18.27 14.44
CA SER A 167 -5.15 18.83 15.75
C SER A 167 -3.90 19.72 15.74
N ARG A 168 -3.18 19.77 14.61
CA ARG A 168 -1.92 20.50 14.44
C ARG A 168 -2.07 21.88 13.75
N HIS A 169 -3.31 22.29 13.46
CA HIS A 169 -3.67 23.63 12.96
C HIS A 169 -4.21 24.51 14.10
#